data_AF-A0AAD1ESL0-F1
#
_entry.id   AF-A0AAD1ESL0-F1
#
_cell.length_a   1.000
_cell.length_b   1.000
_cell.length_c   1.000
_cell.angle_alpha   90.00
_cell.angle_beta   90.00
_cell.angle_gamma   90.00
#
_symmetry.space_group_name_H-M   'P 1'
#
loop_
_entity.id
_entity.type
_entity.pdbx_description
1 polymer ?
#
loop_
_entity_poly.entity_id
_entity_poly.type
_entity_poly.pdbx_seq_one_letter_code
_entity_poly.pdbx_strand_id
1 'polypeptide(L)'
;METQQIKETIEMISEENLDIRTITMGISLLDCVTGDLQTTADHVYAKIMRKAAKLVPVAEAISDEYGIPIVNKRISVTPVSLLAGADQTLDFRPVAKAMDRAAKDLGVDLIGGYSALVQNGSTDAEVALMKSLPEVLATTERVCASVNIGSTRSGLNMDAVKLMGTVVKQVAARKPQNAMKLVIFCNAVEDNPFMAGAFWGVSEGDVAINTGVSGPGVVQRALAAEPDASFEGVCETIKQTAFKVSRMGQFVGKVAAERLKVPFNIVDLSLAPTPAQGDSVAQILETMGLSHVGTPGTTAALALLNDAVKKGGIMAAERVGGLSGAFIPVSEDANMITAAANGQISLEKLEAMTAVCSVGLDMVAVPGDTPDTTISGMIADEAAIGMINNKTTAVRVIPVPGKHVGEQVEFGGLFGTAPIMAVNDGDATQFINRGGRIPAPIHSFKN
;
A
#
# COMPACT_ATOMS: atom_id res chain seq x y z
N MET A 1 9.88 26.87 -10.62
CA MET A 1 11.14 26.11 -10.76
C MET A 1 11.99 26.84 -11.77
N GLU A 2 13.25 27.12 -11.45
CA GLU A 2 14.17 27.75 -12.40
C GLU A 2 14.44 26.80 -13.57
N THR A 3 14.45 27.31 -14.80
CA THR A 3 14.59 26.55 -16.06
C THR A 3 15.82 25.62 -16.08
N GLN A 4 16.85 25.96 -15.31
CA GLN A 4 18.07 25.15 -15.18
C GLN A 4 17.83 23.86 -14.38
N GLN A 5 17.09 23.92 -13.26
CA GLN A 5 16.73 22.73 -12.48
C GLN A 5 15.83 21.77 -13.28
N ILE A 6 14.97 22.29 -14.15
CA ILE A 6 14.12 21.46 -15.03
C ILE A 6 15.01 20.69 -16.02
N LYS A 7 15.98 21.36 -16.65
CA LYS A 7 16.92 20.73 -17.58
C LYS A 7 17.78 19.66 -16.91
N GLU A 8 18.37 19.98 -15.76
CA GLU A 8 19.18 19.02 -14.99
C GLU A 8 18.36 17.79 -14.58
N THR A 9 17.08 18.00 -14.21
CA THR A 9 16.18 16.89 -13.86
C THR A 9 15.86 16.04 -15.09
N ILE A 10 15.58 16.65 -16.25
CA ILE A 10 15.28 15.92 -17.49
C ILE A 10 16.50 15.14 -18.00
N GLU A 11 17.69 15.75 -17.98
CA GLU A 11 18.94 15.08 -18.36
C GLU A 11 19.18 13.84 -17.48
N MET A 12 19.07 14.00 -16.16
CA MET A 12 19.17 12.92 -15.19
C MET A 12 18.13 11.80 -15.39
N ILE A 13 16.93 12.12 -15.88
CA ILE A 13 15.87 11.15 -16.13
C ILE A 13 16.11 10.35 -17.41
N SER A 14 16.61 11.01 -18.46
CA SER A 14 16.84 10.37 -19.76
C SER A 14 17.93 9.29 -19.72
N GLU A 15 18.86 9.36 -18.76
CA GLU A 15 19.96 8.42 -18.62
C GLU A 15 19.57 7.13 -17.87
N GLU A 16 18.48 7.13 -17.09
CA GLU A 16 18.23 6.10 -16.07
C GLU A 16 16.94 5.27 -16.26
N ASN A 17 16.15 5.50 -17.32
CA ASN A 17 14.86 4.83 -17.57
C ASN A 17 13.91 4.88 -16.35
N LEU A 18 13.77 6.06 -15.75
CA LEU A 18 12.92 6.28 -14.58
C LEU A 18 11.44 6.38 -14.94
N ASP A 19 10.57 5.91 -14.05
CA ASP A 19 9.11 5.94 -14.20
C ASP A 19 8.38 6.40 -12.93
N ILE A 20 7.19 6.98 -13.13
CA ILE A 20 6.27 7.35 -12.06
C ILE A 20 5.27 6.22 -11.88
N ARG A 21 5.36 5.53 -10.74
CA ARG A 21 4.44 4.44 -10.41
C ARG A 21 3.00 4.93 -10.37
N THR A 22 2.74 6.08 -9.76
CA THR A 22 1.38 6.60 -9.65
C THR A 22 1.31 8.12 -9.49
N ILE A 23 0.25 8.70 -10.04
CA ILE A 23 -0.32 9.96 -9.58
C ILE A 23 -1.65 9.65 -8.91
N THR A 24 -1.81 10.04 -7.65
CA THR A 24 -3.02 9.80 -6.86
C THR A 24 -3.66 11.13 -6.48
N MET A 25 -4.92 11.33 -6.87
CA MET A 25 -5.71 12.47 -6.39
C MET A 25 -6.45 12.09 -5.11
N GLY A 26 -6.13 12.78 -4.03
CA GLY A 26 -6.90 12.71 -2.78
C GLY A 26 -8.11 13.61 -2.85
N ILE A 27 -9.28 13.14 -2.43
CA ILE A 27 -10.54 13.89 -2.45
C ILE A 27 -11.28 13.71 -1.12
N SER A 28 -11.52 14.81 -0.41
CA SER A 28 -12.39 14.80 0.77
C SER A 28 -13.84 14.58 0.36
N LEU A 29 -14.57 13.73 1.08
CA LEU A 29 -16.00 13.46 0.85
C LEU A 29 -16.89 13.96 2.01
N LEU A 30 -16.32 14.67 2.98
CA LEU A 30 -17.07 15.09 4.18
C LEU A 30 -18.24 16.04 3.86
N ASP A 31 -18.13 16.83 2.78
CA ASP A 31 -19.21 17.69 2.28
C ASP A 31 -20.29 16.95 1.47
N CYS A 32 -20.11 15.65 1.22
CA CYS A 32 -21.07 14.80 0.52
C CYS A 32 -22.07 14.14 1.48
N VAL A 33 -21.79 14.15 2.79
CA VAL A 33 -22.58 13.45 3.80
C VAL A 33 -24.00 14.03 3.88
N THR A 34 -24.99 13.14 3.83
CA THR A 34 -26.42 13.49 3.99
C THR A 34 -27.07 12.63 5.09
N GLY A 35 -28.40 12.66 5.18
CA GLY A 35 -29.15 11.83 6.13
C GLY A 35 -29.25 10.35 5.74
N ASP A 36 -28.95 10.01 4.48
CA ASP A 36 -29.03 8.65 3.94
C ASP A 36 -27.85 8.33 3.00
N LEU A 37 -27.43 7.07 2.98
CA LEU A 37 -26.25 6.62 2.22
C LEU A 37 -26.49 6.57 0.71
N GLN A 38 -27.75 6.53 0.26
CA GLN A 38 -28.09 6.54 -1.16
C GLN A 38 -27.86 7.92 -1.77
N THR A 39 -28.39 8.97 -1.15
CA THR A 39 -28.17 10.37 -1.55
C THR A 39 -26.70 10.75 -1.38
N THR A 40 -26.06 10.28 -0.29
CA THR A 40 -24.62 10.44 -0.08
C THR A 40 -23.82 9.83 -1.24
N ALA A 41 -24.18 8.65 -1.73
CA ALA A 41 -23.52 8.02 -2.86
C ALA A 41 -23.63 8.84 -4.16
N ASP A 42 -24.76 9.48 -4.42
CA ASP A 42 -24.94 10.35 -5.58
C ASP A 42 -24.05 11.60 -5.49
N HIS A 43 -23.93 12.20 -4.31
CA HIS A 43 -23.01 13.32 -4.05
C HIS A 43 -21.54 12.91 -4.21
N VAL A 44 -21.17 11.74 -3.69
CA VAL A 44 -19.82 11.18 -3.84
C VAL A 44 -19.45 11.02 -5.31
N TYR A 45 -20.33 10.40 -6.11
CA TYR A 45 -20.10 10.26 -7.56
C TYR A 45 -19.92 11.64 -8.21
N ALA A 46 -20.84 12.58 -7.97
CA ALA A 46 -20.79 13.91 -8.58
C ALA A 46 -19.51 14.68 -8.20
N LYS A 47 -19.06 14.60 -6.94
CA LYS A 47 -17.86 15.27 -6.48
C LYS A 47 -16.60 14.68 -7.12
N ILE A 48 -16.47 13.34 -7.14
CA ILE A 48 -15.33 12.66 -7.75
C ILE A 48 -15.24 13.02 -9.24
N MET A 49 -16.34 12.88 -9.98
CA MET A 49 -16.40 13.23 -11.40
C MET A 49 -15.95 14.68 -11.65
N ARG A 50 -16.43 15.64 -10.84
CA ARG A 50 -16.07 17.04 -10.97
C ARG A 50 -14.59 17.32 -10.68
N LYS A 51 -14.04 16.74 -9.61
CA LYS A 51 -12.67 17.04 -9.15
C LYS A 51 -11.61 16.33 -9.99
N ALA A 52 -11.87 15.09 -10.39
CA ALA A 52 -10.90 14.25 -11.11
C ALA A 52 -11.11 14.22 -12.64
N ALA A 53 -12.05 14.99 -13.20
CA ALA A 53 -12.36 15.03 -14.63
C ALA A 53 -11.15 15.13 -15.56
N LYS A 54 -10.09 15.84 -15.12
CA LYS A 54 -8.89 16.09 -15.92
C LYS A 54 -7.67 15.28 -15.48
N LEU A 55 -7.80 14.41 -14.48
CA LEU A 55 -6.67 13.69 -13.89
C LEU A 55 -5.93 12.85 -14.94
N VAL A 56 -6.64 11.98 -15.66
CA VAL A 56 -6.04 11.09 -16.65
C VAL A 56 -5.47 11.87 -17.85
N PRO A 57 -6.22 12.78 -18.51
CA PRO A 57 -5.68 13.55 -19.63
C PRO A 57 -4.45 14.40 -19.27
N VAL A 58 -4.42 14.97 -18.06
CA VAL A 58 -3.25 15.74 -17.61
C VAL A 58 -2.06 14.82 -17.36
N ALA A 59 -2.26 13.66 -16.74
CA ALA A 59 -1.19 12.71 -16.52
C ALA A 59 -0.61 12.19 -17.84
N GLU A 60 -1.45 11.87 -18.82
CA GLU A 60 -1.01 11.45 -20.16
C GLU A 60 -0.22 12.56 -20.88
N ALA A 61 -0.73 13.80 -20.86
CA ALA A 61 -0.04 14.93 -21.47
C ALA A 61 1.34 15.20 -20.83
N ILE A 62 1.49 15.02 -19.51
CA ILE A 62 2.78 15.14 -18.83
C ILE A 62 3.71 14.00 -19.26
N SER A 63 3.17 12.78 -19.39
CA SER A 63 3.95 11.62 -19.81
C SER A 63 4.53 11.82 -21.21
N ASP A 64 3.72 12.32 -22.14
CA ASP A 64 4.13 12.59 -23.52
C ASP A 64 5.11 13.77 -23.62
N GLU A 65 4.89 14.84 -22.87
CA GLU A 65 5.69 16.07 -22.96
C GLU A 65 7.10 15.91 -22.38
N TYR A 66 7.23 15.18 -21.28
CA TYR A 66 8.52 14.98 -20.61
C TYR A 66 9.16 13.62 -20.90
N GLY A 67 8.47 12.74 -21.63
CA GLY A 67 8.96 11.39 -21.91
C GLY A 67 9.08 10.49 -20.68
N ILE A 68 8.31 10.79 -19.62
CA ILE A 68 8.35 10.07 -18.33
C ILE A 68 7.09 9.23 -18.21
N PRO A 69 7.17 7.88 -18.22
CA PRO A 69 5.99 7.04 -18.08
C PRO A 69 5.27 7.28 -16.74
N ILE A 70 3.96 7.51 -16.78
CA ILE A 70 3.09 7.50 -15.58
C ILE A 70 2.20 6.28 -15.64
N VAL A 71 2.59 5.26 -14.86
CA VAL A 71 2.02 3.91 -14.94
C VAL A 71 0.56 3.90 -14.47
N ASN A 72 0.27 4.49 -13.30
CA ASN A 72 -1.07 4.48 -12.73
C ASN A 72 -1.61 5.89 -12.45
N LYS A 73 -2.92 6.05 -12.62
CA LYS A 73 -3.71 7.23 -12.23
C LYS A 73 -4.77 6.75 -11.26
N ARG A 74 -4.73 7.25 -10.03
CA ARG A 74 -5.51 6.71 -8.91
C ARG A 74 -6.28 7.81 -8.18
N ILE A 75 -7.29 7.40 -7.43
CA ILE A 75 -8.03 8.29 -6.53
C ILE A 75 -8.00 7.69 -5.13
N SER A 76 -7.83 8.51 -4.11
CA SER A 76 -8.12 8.13 -2.72
C SER A 76 -9.18 9.06 -2.16
N VAL A 77 -10.09 8.52 -1.36
CA VAL A 77 -11.18 9.29 -0.75
C VAL A 77 -11.23 9.14 0.76
N THR A 78 -11.95 10.04 1.41
CA THR A 78 -12.25 9.95 2.85
C THR A 78 -12.75 8.56 3.22
N PRO A 79 -12.25 7.97 4.34
CA PRO A 79 -12.74 6.68 4.83
C PRO A 79 -14.26 6.62 4.83
N VAL A 80 -14.82 5.71 4.01
CA VAL A 80 -16.25 5.63 3.75
C VAL A 80 -17.07 5.37 5.02
N SER A 81 -16.49 4.78 6.07
CA SER A 81 -17.19 4.59 7.35
C SER A 81 -17.65 5.91 7.97
N LEU A 82 -16.93 7.01 7.70
CA LEU A 82 -17.25 8.35 8.20
C LEU A 82 -18.40 9.03 7.45
N LEU A 83 -18.88 8.42 6.36
CA LEU A 83 -19.94 8.99 5.52
C LEU A 83 -21.35 8.52 5.92
N ALA A 84 -21.47 7.74 7.00
CA ALA A 84 -22.74 7.18 7.48
C ALA A 84 -23.82 8.24 7.74
N GLY A 85 -23.43 9.44 8.17
CA GLY A 85 -24.38 10.50 8.52
C GLY A 85 -25.35 10.04 9.61
N ALA A 86 -26.66 10.23 9.38
CA ALA A 86 -27.73 9.79 10.27
C ALA A 86 -28.41 8.48 9.82
N ASP A 87 -27.85 7.80 8.80
CA ASP A 87 -28.45 6.61 8.18
C ASP A 87 -28.51 5.45 9.17
N GLN A 88 -29.72 4.94 9.45
CA GLN A 88 -29.93 3.83 10.39
C GLN A 88 -29.71 2.45 9.76
N THR A 89 -29.72 2.35 8.43
CA THR A 89 -29.50 1.10 7.71
C THR A 89 -28.03 0.72 7.62
N LEU A 90 -27.15 1.74 7.64
CA LEU A 90 -25.69 1.59 7.55
C LEU A 90 -25.25 0.75 6.34
N ASP A 91 -26.00 0.83 5.23
CA ASP A 91 -25.65 0.17 3.97
C ASP A 91 -24.72 1.02 3.11
N PHE A 92 -23.43 0.72 3.15
CA PHE A 92 -22.38 1.42 2.40
C PHE A 92 -22.22 0.94 0.94
N ARG A 93 -22.95 -0.11 0.51
CA ARG A 93 -22.83 -0.67 -0.85
C ARG A 93 -23.16 0.34 -1.96
N PRO A 94 -24.16 1.24 -1.82
CA PRO A 94 -24.39 2.31 -2.80
C PRO A 94 -23.16 3.21 -2.99
N VAL A 95 -22.47 3.58 -1.90
CA VAL A 95 -21.27 4.42 -1.96
C VAL A 95 -20.15 3.70 -2.71
N ALA A 96 -19.92 2.41 -2.43
CA ALA A 96 -18.94 1.62 -3.16
C ALA A 96 -19.23 1.55 -4.68
N LYS A 97 -20.50 1.35 -5.06
CA LYS A 97 -20.92 1.35 -6.47
C LYS A 97 -20.72 2.71 -7.12
N ALA A 98 -20.99 3.80 -6.41
CA ALA A 98 -20.73 5.16 -6.87
C ALA A 98 -19.23 5.42 -7.10
N MET A 99 -18.36 4.98 -6.19
CA MET A 99 -16.91 5.03 -6.34
C MET A 99 -16.43 4.23 -7.55
N ASP A 100 -16.90 2.98 -7.72
CA ASP A 100 -16.52 2.13 -8.85
C ASP A 100 -16.96 2.72 -10.20
N ARG A 101 -18.19 3.25 -10.25
CA ARG A 101 -18.73 3.94 -11.43
C ARG A 101 -17.90 5.18 -11.77
N ALA A 102 -17.61 6.04 -10.79
CA ALA A 102 -16.79 7.23 -11.03
C ALA A 102 -15.39 6.86 -11.52
N ALA A 103 -14.78 5.82 -10.93
CA ALA A 103 -13.47 5.35 -11.35
C ALA A 103 -13.47 4.87 -12.81
N LYS A 104 -14.50 4.11 -13.20
CA LYS A 104 -14.71 3.63 -14.57
C LYS A 104 -14.88 4.76 -15.57
N ASP A 105 -15.80 5.69 -15.28
CA ASP A 105 -16.12 6.81 -16.17
C ASP A 105 -14.94 7.76 -16.38
N LEU A 106 -14.06 7.91 -15.37
CA LEU A 106 -12.86 8.73 -15.43
C LEU A 106 -11.64 8.02 -16.03
N GLY A 107 -11.70 6.71 -16.27
CA GLY A 107 -10.56 5.94 -16.75
C GLY A 107 -9.41 5.80 -15.73
N VAL A 108 -9.65 6.00 -14.44
CA VAL A 108 -8.62 5.80 -13.39
C VAL A 108 -8.49 4.32 -13.03
N ASP A 109 -7.29 3.85 -12.71
CA ASP A 109 -7.01 2.43 -12.52
C ASP A 109 -7.69 1.86 -11.27
N LEU A 110 -7.55 2.56 -10.14
CA LEU A 110 -8.05 2.14 -8.83
C LEU A 110 -8.51 3.34 -8.00
N ILE A 111 -9.52 3.11 -7.17
CA ILE A 111 -10.02 4.06 -6.18
C ILE A 111 -10.00 3.44 -4.77
N GLY A 112 -9.25 4.05 -3.86
CA GLY A 112 -9.14 3.65 -2.47
C GLY A 112 -9.97 4.56 -1.57
N GLY A 113 -10.24 4.11 -0.34
CA GLY A 113 -11.00 4.85 0.66
C GLY A 113 -12.26 4.16 1.12
N TYR A 114 -12.59 2.97 0.59
CA TYR A 114 -13.60 2.10 1.18
C TYR A 114 -13.06 1.50 2.49
N SER A 115 -12.92 2.37 3.48
CA SER A 115 -12.04 2.18 4.61
C SER A 115 -12.71 2.50 5.94
N ALA A 116 -12.19 1.88 7.00
CA ALA A 116 -12.58 2.12 8.38
C ALA A 116 -11.36 2.27 9.29
N LEU A 117 -11.43 3.19 10.25
CA LEU A 117 -10.39 3.45 11.25
C LEU A 117 -10.92 3.04 12.63
N VAL A 118 -10.53 1.85 13.11
CA VAL A 118 -11.12 1.18 14.28
C VAL A 118 -10.13 0.91 15.42
N GLN A 119 -8.94 1.51 15.36
CA GLN A 119 -7.84 1.29 16.32
C GLN A 119 -8.19 1.51 17.80
N ASN A 120 -9.18 2.37 18.08
CA ASN A 120 -9.58 2.73 19.45
C ASN A 120 -10.96 2.17 19.83
N GLY A 121 -11.60 1.44 18.94
CA GLY A 121 -12.98 0.96 19.04
C GLY A 121 -13.71 1.09 17.70
N SER A 122 -14.83 0.40 17.55
CA SER A 122 -15.68 0.42 16.35
C SER A 122 -17.10 0.85 16.74
N THR A 123 -17.72 1.70 15.93
CA THR A 123 -19.18 1.90 16.01
C THR A 123 -19.90 0.91 15.10
N ASP A 124 -21.23 0.90 15.13
CA ASP A 124 -22.04 0.07 14.23
C ASP A 124 -21.75 0.38 12.75
N ALA A 125 -21.38 1.62 12.42
CA ALA A 125 -21.04 2.04 11.07
C ALA A 125 -19.75 1.34 10.58
N GLU A 126 -18.67 1.37 11.37
CA GLU A 126 -17.44 0.67 10.99
C GLU A 126 -17.63 -0.85 10.93
N VAL A 127 -18.42 -1.42 11.85
CA VAL A 127 -18.73 -2.85 11.84
C VAL A 127 -19.53 -3.23 10.59
N ALA A 128 -20.53 -2.43 10.20
CA ALA A 128 -21.31 -2.64 8.99
C ALA A 128 -20.43 -2.54 7.73
N LEU A 129 -19.54 -1.54 7.65
CA LEU A 129 -18.58 -1.42 6.55
C LEU A 129 -17.68 -2.65 6.46
N MET A 130 -17.05 -3.07 7.56
CA MET A 130 -16.17 -4.26 7.56
C MET A 130 -16.92 -5.52 7.10
N LYS A 131 -18.16 -5.73 7.55
CA LYS A 131 -18.99 -6.88 7.15
C LYS A 131 -19.44 -6.85 5.70
N SER A 132 -19.52 -5.66 5.07
CA SER A 132 -19.89 -5.51 3.67
C SER A 132 -18.76 -5.83 2.68
N LEU A 133 -17.50 -5.87 3.15
CA LEU A 133 -16.30 -6.04 2.30
C LEU A 133 -16.36 -7.25 1.36
N PRO A 134 -16.79 -8.47 1.78
CA PRO A 134 -16.88 -9.61 0.87
C PRO A 134 -17.81 -9.35 -0.32
N GLU A 135 -18.90 -8.62 -0.12
CA GLU A 135 -19.84 -8.26 -1.20
C GLU A 135 -19.31 -7.15 -2.08
N VAL A 136 -18.82 -6.07 -1.47
CA VAL A 136 -18.31 -4.90 -2.18
C VAL A 136 -17.15 -5.29 -3.09
N LEU A 137 -16.14 -5.99 -2.57
CA LEU A 137 -14.95 -6.33 -3.36
C LEU A 137 -15.24 -7.33 -4.48
N ALA A 138 -16.31 -8.13 -4.35
CA ALA A 138 -16.76 -9.06 -5.39
C ALA A 138 -17.62 -8.42 -6.49
N THR A 139 -18.30 -7.30 -6.18
CA THR A 139 -19.24 -6.65 -7.10
C THR A 139 -18.71 -5.35 -7.71
N THR A 140 -17.56 -4.87 -7.22
CA THR A 140 -16.82 -3.72 -7.76
C THR A 140 -15.52 -4.20 -8.38
N GLU A 141 -15.01 -3.43 -9.33
CA GLU A 141 -13.80 -3.79 -10.07
C GLU A 141 -12.60 -2.99 -9.56
N ARG A 142 -12.74 -1.67 -9.45
CA ARG A 142 -11.67 -0.71 -9.19
C ARG A 142 -11.58 -0.23 -7.74
N VAL A 143 -12.58 -0.55 -6.92
CA VAL A 143 -12.62 -0.17 -5.51
C VAL A 143 -11.66 -1.01 -4.69
N CYS A 144 -10.79 -0.32 -3.96
CA CYS A 144 -9.90 -0.86 -2.95
C CYS A 144 -10.35 -0.44 -1.54
N ALA A 145 -10.07 -1.31 -0.57
CA ALA A 145 -10.52 -1.19 0.80
C ALA A 145 -9.37 -1.34 1.79
N SER A 146 -9.47 -0.64 2.91
CA SER A 146 -8.51 -0.76 4.00
C SER A 146 -9.11 -0.61 5.38
N VAL A 147 -8.58 -1.33 6.38
CA VAL A 147 -9.08 -1.26 7.76
C VAL A 147 -7.91 -1.03 8.70
N ASN A 148 -7.87 0.11 9.39
CA ASN A 148 -6.85 0.36 10.41
C ASN A 148 -7.33 -0.17 11.77
N ILE A 149 -6.72 -1.26 12.23
CA ILE A 149 -7.13 -2.00 13.44
C ILE A 149 -6.34 -1.62 14.69
N GLY A 150 -5.25 -0.88 14.54
CA GLY A 150 -4.37 -0.55 15.65
C GLY A 150 -3.57 0.71 15.40
N SER A 151 -3.01 1.25 16.48
CA SER A 151 -2.00 2.28 16.41
C SER A 151 -1.09 2.21 17.62
N THR A 152 0.12 2.77 17.52
CA THR A 152 1.03 2.91 18.66
C THR A 152 0.39 3.69 19.80
N ARG A 153 -0.46 4.66 19.49
CA ARG A 153 -1.15 5.48 20.50
C ARG A 153 -2.33 4.77 21.16
N SER A 154 -3.03 3.90 20.43
CA SER A 154 -4.27 3.25 20.91
C SER A 154 -4.07 1.77 21.28
N GLY A 155 -2.97 1.14 20.91
CA GLY A 155 -2.86 -0.31 21.01
C GLY A 155 -3.58 -1.01 19.85
N LEU A 156 -4.04 -2.25 20.06
CA LEU A 156 -4.73 -3.06 19.03
C LEU A 156 -6.17 -3.35 19.43
N ASN A 157 -7.10 -3.15 18.50
CA ASN A 157 -8.48 -3.59 18.63
C ASN A 157 -8.60 -5.06 18.20
N MET A 158 -8.58 -5.98 19.16
CA MET A 158 -8.60 -7.43 18.90
C MET A 158 -9.96 -7.93 18.44
N ASP A 159 -11.05 -7.22 18.74
CA ASP A 159 -12.37 -7.52 18.18
C ASP A 159 -12.40 -7.26 16.67
N ALA A 160 -11.77 -6.16 16.22
CA ALA A 160 -11.61 -5.88 14.80
C ALA A 160 -10.64 -6.87 14.13
N VAL A 161 -9.52 -7.22 14.76
CA VAL A 161 -8.59 -8.26 14.28
C VAL A 161 -9.32 -9.57 13.99
N LYS A 162 -10.10 -10.05 14.97
CA LYS A 162 -10.88 -11.28 14.85
C LYS A 162 -11.88 -11.21 13.70
N LEU A 163 -12.63 -10.11 13.60
CA LEU A 163 -13.59 -9.92 12.50
C LEU A 163 -12.88 -9.92 11.14
N MET A 164 -11.74 -9.25 11.04
CA MET A 164 -11.01 -9.13 9.79
C MET A 164 -10.42 -10.44 9.30
N GLY A 165 -9.97 -11.36 10.18
CA GLY A 165 -9.55 -12.69 9.75
C GLY A 165 -10.69 -13.47 9.07
N THR A 166 -11.91 -13.41 9.63
CA THR A 166 -13.10 -14.00 9.02
C THR A 166 -13.45 -13.31 7.70
N VAL A 167 -13.39 -11.97 7.64
CA VAL A 167 -13.68 -11.20 6.42
C VAL A 167 -12.69 -11.52 5.30
N VAL A 168 -11.39 -11.59 5.56
CA VAL A 168 -10.37 -11.96 4.57
C VAL A 168 -10.68 -13.32 3.95
N LYS A 169 -11.01 -14.31 4.78
CA LYS A 169 -11.38 -15.65 4.30
C LYS A 169 -12.65 -15.62 3.44
N GLN A 170 -13.66 -14.85 3.84
CA GLN A 170 -14.90 -14.69 3.07
C GLN A 170 -14.70 -13.97 1.73
N VAL A 171 -13.82 -12.96 1.69
CA VAL A 171 -13.45 -12.25 0.45
C VAL A 171 -12.78 -13.22 -0.51
N ALA A 172 -11.77 -13.96 -0.04
CA ALA A 172 -10.99 -14.86 -0.87
C ALA A 172 -11.77 -16.11 -1.31
N ALA A 173 -12.71 -16.60 -0.49
CA ALA A 173 -13.59 -17.72 -0.82
C ALA A 173 -14.49 -17.47 -2.03
N ARG A 174 -14.86 -16.20 -2.30
CA ARG A 174 -15.61 -15.83 -3.51
C ARG A 174 -14.72 -15.88 -4.74
N LYS A 175 -13.57 -15.20 -4.65
CA LYS A 175 -12.52 -15.17 -5.67
C LYS A 175 -11.23 -14.66 -5.00
N PRO A 176 -10.11 -15.40 -5.04
CA PRO A 176 -8.85 -15.00 -4.39
C PRO A 176 -8.39 -13.59 -4.78
N GLN A 177 -8.59 -13.22 -6.06
CA GLN A 177 -8.21 -11.91 -6.58
C GLN A 177 -8.90 -10.74 -5.87
N ASN A 178 -10.06 -10.96 -5.24
CA ASN A 178 -10.74 -9.90 -4.49
C ASN A 178 -9.97 -9.51 -3.22
N ALA A 179 -9.22 -10.44 -2.62
CA ALA A 179 -8.44 -10.18 -1.40
C ALA A 179 -7.26 -9.24 -1.65
N MET A 180 -6.78 -9.15 -2.89
CA MET A 180 -5.70 -8.24 -3.29
C MET A 180 -6.09 -6.76 -3.14
N LYS A 181 -7.40 -6.48 -3.16
CA LYS A 181 -8.00 -5.15 -3.00
C LYS A 181 -8.31 -4.79 -1.54
N LEU A 182 -7.92 -5.64 -0.57
CA LEU A 182 -8.15 -5.42 0.85
C LEU A 182 -6.82 -5.38 1.60
N VAL A 183 -6.59 -4.34 2.40
CA VAL A 183 -5.42 -4.21 3.28
C VAL A 183 -5.86 -4.00 4.72
N ILE A 184 -5.25 -4.71 5.67
CA ILE A 184 -5.46 -4.47 7.10
C ILE A 184 -4.22 -3.75 7.65
N PHE A 185 -4.40 -2.59 8.28
CA PHE A 185 -3.31 -1.76 8.77
C PHE A 185 -3.21 -1.69 10.30
N CYS A 186 -1.99 -1.48 10.77
CA CYS A 186 -1.70 -0.77 12.01
C CYS A 186 -0.94 0.52 11.68
N ASN A 187 -1.23 1.62 12.40
CA ASN A 187 -0.62 2.94 12.16
C ASN A 187 -0.77 3.41 10.70
N ALA A 188 -1.96 3.25 10.11
CA ALA A 188 -2.21 3.75 8.78
C ALA A 188 -1.98 5.27 8.70
N VAL A 189 -1.39 5.73 7.60
CA VAL A 189 -1.11 7.16 7.33
C VAL A 189 -2.21 7.78 6.48
N GLU A 190 -2.49 9.05 6.72
CA GLU A 190 -3.65 9.77 6.17
C GLU A 190 -3.49 10.21 4.70
N ASP A 191 -2.25 10.33 4.22
CA ASP A 191 -1.89 10.81 2.88
C ASP A 191 -1.44 9.68 1.94
N ASN A 192 -1.78 8.43 2.27
CA ASN A 192 -1.25 7.23 1.63
C ASN A 192 -1.66 7.08 0.14
N PRO A 193 -0.73 7.12 -0.83
CA PRO A 193 -1.05 6.84 -2.24
C PRO A 193 -0.95 5.35 -2.61
N PHE A 194 -0.53 4.48 -1.68
CA PHE A 194 -0.37 3.03 -1.89
C PHE A 194 -1.72 2.32 -2.04
N MET A 195 -1.96 1.68 -3.19
CA MET A 195 -3.09 0.77 -3.37
C MET A 195 -2.69 -0.67 -3.02
N ALA A 196 -3.55 -1.45 -2.38
CA ALA A 196 -4.98 -1.21 -2.11
C ALA A 196 -5.31 -0.39 -0.84
N GLY A 197 -4.29 0.08 -0.12
CA GLY A 197 -4.45 0.69 1.21
C GLY A 197 -4.93 2.14 1.26
N ALA A 198 -4.90 2.86 0.14
CA ALA A 198 -5.04 4.30 0.10
C ALA A 198 -6.40 4.78 0.61
N PHE A 199 -6.37 5.86 1.39
CA PHE A 199 -7.52 6.69 1.72
C PHE A 199 -7.04 8.14 1.86
N TRP A 200 -7.98 9.08 1.90
CA TRP A 200 -7.69 10.50 2.08
C TRP A 200 -8.13 10.93 3.47
N GLY A 201 -7.17 11.15 4.37
CA GLY A 201 -7.45 11.42 5.78
C GLY A 201 -8.28 12.67 6.03
N VAL A 202 -8.90 12.73 7.20
CA VAL A 202 -9.77 13.86 7.58
C VAL A 202 -9.00 15.10 7.96
N SER A 203 -7.70 14.96 8.27
CA SER A 203 -6.82 16.10 8.54
C SER A 203 -6.20 16.69 7.26
N GLU A 204 -6.40 16.04 6.12
CA GLU A 204 -5.98 16.53 4.81
C GLU A 204 -6.94 17.62 4.26
N GLY A 205 -6.49 18.33 3.21
CA GLY A 205 -7.28 19.35 2.52
C GLY A 205 -8.46 18.78 1.71
N ASP A 206 -9.21 19.65 1.01
CA ASP A 206 -10.35 19.22 0.17
C ASP A 206 -9.92 18.33 -1.01
N VAL A 207 -8.80 18.67 -1.65
CA VAL A 207 -8.22 17.94 -2.78
C VAL A 207 -6.72 18.21 -2.88
N ALA A 208 -5.93 17.21 -3.22
CA ALA A 208 -4.52 17.40 -3.57
C ALA A 208 -3.98 16.24 -4.42
N ILE A 209 -2.77 16.42 -4.95
CA ILE A 209 -2.03 15.40 -5.71
C ILE A 209 -0.88 14.84 -4.89
N ASN A 210 -0.86 13.51 -4.81
CA ASN A 210 0.27 12.72 -4.32
C ASN A 210 0.94 12.03 -5.52
N THR A 211 2.25 11.83 -5.45
CA THR A 211 2.99 11.05 -6.43
C THR A 211 3.74 9.91 -5.77
N GLY A 212 3.67 8.71 -6.35
CA GLY A 212 4.52 7.58 -5.98
C GLY A 212 5.51 7.31 -7.11
N VAL A 213 6.77 7.15 -6.75
CA VAL A 213 7.85 6.82 -7.69
C VAL A 213 8.08 5.31 -7.75
N SER A 214 8.64 4.82 -8.85
CA SER A 214 9.30 3.51 -8.88
C SER A 214 10.81 3.71 -9.01
N GLY A 215 11.58 2.68 -8.69
CA GLY A 215 13.03 2.79 -8.61
C GLY A 215 13.84 1.53 -8.29
N PRO A 216 13.26 0.33 -8.02
CA PRO A 216 14.09 -0.83 -7.71
C PRO A 216 15.16 -1.12 -8.77
N GLY A 217 14.79 -1.15 -10.05
CA GLY A 217 15.76 -1.43 -11.11
C GLY A 217 16.90 -0.41 -11.25
N VAL A 218 16.64 0.87 -10.96
CA VAL A 218 17.66 1.93 -10.99
C VAL A 218 18.65 1.75 -9.84
N VAL A 219 18.14 1.49 -8.64
CA VAL A 219 18.98 1.22 -7.46
C VAL A 219 19.82 -0.04 -7.67
N GLN A 220 19.23 -1.09 -8.25
CA GLN A 220 19.93 -2.32 -8.56
C GLN A 220 21.11 -2.10 -9.52
N ARG A 221 20.88 -1.37 -10.63
CA ARG A 221 21.94 -1.06 -11.61
C ARG A 221 23.06 -0.22 -11.00
N ALA A 222 22.71 0.80 -10.21
CA ALA A 222 23.68 1.65 -9.54
C ALA A 222 24.59 0.85 -8.60
N LEU A 223 24.04 -0.11 -7.85
CA LEU A 223 24.83 -0.99 -6.99
C LEU A 223 25.65 -2.01 -7.80
N ALA A 224 25.10 -2.56 -8.87
CA ALA A 224 25.81 -3.52 -9.72
C ALA A 224 27.04 -2.90 -10.41
N ALA A 225 27.08 -1.57 -10.57
CA ALA A 225 28.24 -0.84 -11.09
C ALA A 225 29.39 -0.73 -10.08
N GLU A 226 29.14 -0.96 -8.78
CA GLU A 226 30.14 -0.90 -7.70
C GLU A 226 30.15 -2.18 -6.85
N PRO A 227 30.51 -3.34 -7.42
CA PRO A 227 30.38 -4.65 -6.75
C PRO A 227 31.26 -4.82 -5.50
N ASP A 228 32.37 -4.09 -5.43
CA ASP A 228 33.35 -4.16 -4.33
C ASP A 228 33.22 -2.99 -3.34
N ALA A 229 32.13 -2.20 -3.43
CA ALA A 229 31.90 -1.07 -2.54
C ALA A 229 31.79 -1.53 -1.07
N SER A 230 32.33 -0.71 -0.16
CA SER A 230 32.06 -0.89 1.28
C SER A 230 30.59 -0.59 1.59
N PHE A 231 30.11 -0.96 2.78
CA PHE A 231 28.75 -0.61 3.18
C PHE A 231 28.48 0.89 3.18
N GLU A 232 29.49 1.72 3.50
CA GLU A 232 29.40 3.18 3.36
C GLU A 232 29.16 3.57 1.89
N GLY A 233 29.91 2.99 0.95
CA GLY A 233 29.70 3.20 -0.49
C GLY A 233 28.31 2.78 -0.94
N VAL A 234 27.88 1.57 -0.59
CA VAL A 234 26.52 1.05 -0.87
C VAL A 234 25.44 2.02 -0.37
N CYS A 235 25.58 2.54 0.86
CA CYS A 235 24.64 3.51 1.42
C CYS A 235 24.62 4.83 0.65
N GLU A 236 25.79 5.36 0.26
CA GLU A 236 25.87 6.59 -0.55
C GLU A 236 25.22 6.39 -1.93
N THR A 237 25.51 5.28 -2.61
CA THR A 237 24.95 4.96 -3.93
C THR A 237 23.43 4.88 -3.89
N ILE A 238 22.85 4.20 -2.89
CA ILE A 238 21.39 4.13 -2.71
C ILE A 238 20.81 5.52 -2.42
N LYS A 239 21.43 6.29 -1.52
CA LYS A 239 20.95 7.65 -1.17
C LYS A 239 20.93 8.57 -2.38
N GLN A 240 22.02 8.60 -3.15
CA GLN A 240 22.11 9.44 -4.35
C GLN A 240 21.06 9.01 -5.37
N THR A 241 20.91 7.72 -5.61
CA THR A 241 19.89 7.20 -6.54
C THR A 241 18.48 7.55 -6.08
N ALA A 242 18.15 7.32 -4.80
CA ALA A 242 16.86 7.67 -4.23
C ALA A 242 16.59 9.17 -4.32
N PHE A 243 17.59 10.04 -4.12
CA PHE A 243 17.44 11.48 -4.31
C PHE A 243 17.00 11.82 -5.74
N LYS A 244 17.66 11.25 -6.77
CA LYS A 244 17.34 11.47 -8.18
C LYS A 244 15.90 11.06 -8.50
N VAL A 245 15.53 9.83 -8.12
CA VAL A 245 14.18 9.27 -8.32
C VAL A 245 13.12 10.17 -7.66
N SER A 246 13.39 10.61 -6.44
CA SER A 246 12.45 11.42 -5.65
C SER A 246 12.29 12.83 -6.21
N ARG A 247 13.36 13.42 -6.76
CA ARG A 247 13.31 14.71 -7.46
C ARG A 247 12.40 14.65 -8.68
N MET A 248 12.46 13.57 -9.44
CA MET A 248 11.54 13.34 -10.56
C MET A 248 10.07 13.26 -10.06
N GLY A 249 9.81 12.49 -9.00
CA GLY A 249 8.48 12.40 -8.39
C GLY A 249 7.92 13.78 -8.01
N GLN A 250 8.74 14.58 -7.31
CA GLN A 250 8.42 15.95 -6.92
C GLN A 250 8.13 16.85 -8.14
N PHE A 251 8.93 16.73 -9.21
CA PHE A 251 8.75 17.51 -10.42
C PHE A 251 7.42 17.19 -11.11
N VAL A 252 7.18 15.91 -11.42
CA VAL A 252 5.95 15.45 -12.07
C VAL A 252 4.72 15.82 -11.23
N GLY A 253 4.79 15.62 -9.92
CA GLY A 253 3.70 15.95 -9.00
C GLY A 253 3.34 17.43 -8.99
N LYS A 254 4.34 18.32 -9.00
CA LYS A 254 4.12 19.77 -9.09
C LYS A 254 3.50 20.19 -10.41
N VAL A 255 3.99 19.66 -11.53
CA VAL A 255 3.43 19.95 -12.85
C VAL A 255 1.97 19.48 -12.94
N ALA A 256 1.67 18.28 -12.44
CA ALA A 256 0.31 17.75 -12.39
C ALA A 256 -0.61 18.63 -11.52
N ALA A 257 -0.16 18.99 -10.32
CA ALA A 257 -0.88 19.87 -9.40
C ALA A 257 -1.19 21.25 -10.03
N GLU A 258 -0.21 21.87 -10.69
CA GLU A 258 -0.37 23.16 -11.38
C GLU A 258 -1.40 23.07 -12.52
N ARG A 259 -1.29 22.06 -13.39
CA ARG A 259 -2.22 21.86 -14.51
C ARG A 259 -3.65 21.53 -14.05
N LEU A 260 -3.79 20.80 -12.95
CA LEU A 260 -5.07 20.46 -12.34
C LEU A 260 -5.62 21.56 -11.45
N LYS A 261 -4.83 22.60 -11.15
CA LYS A 261 -5.16 23.71 -10.25
C LYS A 261 -5.56 23.25 -8.84
N VAL A 262 -4.80 22.28 -8.32
CA VAL A 262 -4.94 21.75 -6.95
C VAL A 262 -3.56 21.76 -6.27
N PRO A 263 -3.49 21.73 -4.93
CA PRO A 263 -2.22 21.61 -4.23
C PRO A 263 -1.48 20.31 -4.56
N PHE A 264 -0.15 20.39 -4.59
CA PHE A 264 0.71 19.21 -4.46
C PHE A 264 0.88 18.89 -2.97
N ASN A 265 0.67 17.64 -2.57
CA ASN A 265 0.79 17.23 -1.18
C ASN A 265 2.15 16.61 -0.88
N ILE A 266 2.37 15.34 -1.29
CA ILE A 266 3.55 14.54 -0.92
C ILE A 266 4.14 13.74 -2.09
N VAL A 267 5.41 13.39 -1.96
CA VAL A 267 6.05 12.29 -2.70
C VAL A 267 6.15 11.07 -1.78
N ASP A 268 5.66 9.92 -2.24
CA ASP A 268 5.89 8.62 -1.62
C ASP A 268 7.14 7.99 -2.25
N LEU A 269 8.16 7.77 -1.41
CA LEU A 269 9.50 7.32 -1.79
C LEU A 269 9.61 5.81 -1.99
N SER A 270 8.50 5.09 -1.88
CA SER A 270 8.53 3.65 -1.76
C SER A 270 9.11 2.96 -2.99
N LEU A 271 10.14 2.13 -2.78
CA LEU A 271 10.65 1.24 -3.81
C LEU A 271 9.67 0.09 -3.96
N ALA A 272 8.84 0.15 -4.99
CA ALA A 272 7.79 -0.82 -5.21
C ALA A 272 8.08 -1.61 -6.51
N PRO A 273 8.34 -2.92 -6.42
CA PRO A 273 8.72 -3.74 -7.57
C PRO A 273 7.55 -4.00 -8.50
N THR A 274 7.87 -4.58 -9.66
CA THR A 274 6.89 -5.13 -10.60
C THR A 274 7.28 -6.56 -10.97
N PRO A 275 6.36 -7.37 -11.53
CA PRO A 275 6.70 -8.72 -11.97
C PRO A 275 7.73 -8.77 -13.11
N ALA A 276 8.13 -7.61 -13.65
CA ALA A 276 9.12 -7.50 -14.70
C ALA A 276 10.53 -7.82 -14.18
N GLN A 277 11.31 -8.53 -14.99
CA GLN A 277 12.69 -8.84 -14.66
C GLN A 277 13.53 -7.56 -14.58
N GLY A 278 14.36 -7.44 -13.54
CA GLY A 278 15.20 -6.26 -13.32
C GLY A 278 14.54 -5.14 -12.52
N ASP A 279 13.27 -5.29 -12.12
CA ASP A 279 12.56 -4.34 -11.26
C ASP A 279 12.13 -4.99 -9.94
N SER A 280 13.13 -5.45 -9.18
CA SER A 280 12.97 -6.29 -7.99
C SER A 280 13.74 -5.72 -6.80
N VAL A 281 13.07 -5.63 -5.65
CA VAL A 281 13.70 -5.29 -4.37
C VAL A 281 14.52 -6.46 -3.87
N ALA A 282 14.04 -7.70 -4.04
CA ALA A 282 14.82 -8.89 -3.68
C ALA A 282 16.15 -8.97 -4.46
N GLN A 283 16.16 -8.60 -5.74
CA GLN A 283 17.38 -8.54 -6.56
C GLN A 283 18.36 -7.46 -6.06
N ILE A 284 17.88 -6.33 -5.54
CA ILE A 284 18.76 -5.33 -4.89
C ILE A 284 19.46 -5.97 -3.69
N LEU A 285 18.73 -6.69 -2.84
CA LEU A 285 19.30 -7.34 -1.65
C LEU A 285 20.34 -8.40 -2.04
N GLU A 286 20.09 -9.14 -3.12
CA GLU A 286 21.05 -10.09 -3.69
C GLU A 286 22.29 -9.39 -4.28
N THR A 287 22.10 -8.25 -4.95
CA THR A 287 23.20 -7.42 -5.50
C THR A 287 24.09 -6.85 -4.38
N MET A 288 23.57 -6.67 -3.16
CA MET A 288 24.37 -6.31 -1.98
C MET A 288 25.28 -7.46 -1.47
N GLY A 289 25.23 -8.64 -2.09
CA GLY A 289 26.10 -9.78 -1.76
C GLY A 289 25.38 -10.96 -1.07
N LEU A 290 24.04 -10.99 -1.05
CA LEU A 290 23.29 -12.15 -0.57
C LEU A 290 23.16 -13.20 -1.68
N SER A 291 23.27 -14.47 -1.32
CA SER A 291 23.09 -15.59 -2.27
C SER A 291 21.68 -15.68 -2.84
N HIS A 292 20.68 -15.35 -2.02
CA HIS A 292 19.27 -15.23 -2.38
C HIS A 292 18.55 -14.47 -1.25
N VAL A 293 17.42 -13.84 -1.56
CA VAL A 293 16.54 -13.28 -0.51
C VAL A 293 16.05 -14.38 0.44
N GLY A 294 15.97 -14.06 1.73
CA GLY A 294 15.56 -14.98 2.81
C GLY A 294 16.73 -15.57 3.61
N THR A 295 17.95 -15.58 3.07
CA THR A 295 19.16 -16.05 3.77
C THR A 295 19.51 -15.19 5.00
N PRO A 296 20.30 -15.68 6.00
CA PRO A 296 20.84 -14.83 7.07
C PRO A 296 21.56 -13.60 6.50
N GLY A 297 21.24 -12.41 7.02
CA GLY A 297 21.69 -11.13 6.48
C GLY A 297 20.61 -10.36 5.72
N THR A 298 19.59 -11.03 5.16
CA THR A 298 18.48 -10.38 4.40
C THR A 298 17.82 -9.24 5.17
N THR A 299 17.53 -9.43 6.46
CA THR A 299 16.89 -8.41 7.29
C THR A 299 17.79 -7.19 7.49
N ALA A 300 19.12 -7.38 7.62
CA ALA A 300 20.06 -6.28 7.76
C ALA A 300 20.21 -5.50 6.44
N ALA A 301 20.32 -6.22 5.31
CA ALA A 301 20.37 -5.61 3.98
C ALA A 301 19.10 -4.78 3.70
N LEU A 302 17.92 -5.31 4.04
CA LEU A 302 16.66 -4.57 3.88
C LEU A 302 16.57 -3.34 4.78
N ALA A 303 17.06 -3.44 6.03
CA ALA A 303 17.13 -2.29 6.92
C ALA A 303 18.01 -1.17 6.35
N LEU A 304 19.20 -1.53 5.84
CA LEU A 304 20.12 -0.62 5.17
C LEU A 304 19.46 0.04 3.96
N LEU A 305 18.85 -0.76 3.08
CA LEU A 305 18.15 -0.26 1.90
C LEU A 305 17.06 0.74 2.27
N ASN A 306 16.19 0.39 3.21
CA ASN A 306 15.06 1.24 3.61
C ASN A 306 15.54 2.57 4.22
N ASP A 307 16.54 2.52 5.10
CA ASP A 307 17.11 3.71 5.72
C ASP A 307 17.82 4.63 4.71
N ALA A 308 18.62 4.06 3.81
CA ALA A 308 19.31 4.81 2.76
C ALA A 308 18.31 5.46 1.78
N VAL A 309 17.27 4.74 1.35
CA VAL A 309 16.21 5.30 0.48
C VAL A 309 15.52 6.48 1.15
N LYS A 310 15.13 6.33 2.42
CA LYS A 310 14.49 7.42 3.19
C LYS A 310 15.38 8.64 3.29
N LYS A 311 16.66 8.45 3.63
CA LYS A 311 17.65 9.55 3.75
C LYS A 311 17.84 10.28 2.42
N GLY A 312 17.94 9.56 1.30
CA GLY A 312 18.07 10.15 -0.03
C GLY A 312 16.83 10.92 -0.46
N GLY A 313 15.64 10.32 -0.28
CA GLY A 313 14.39 10.91 -0.74
C GLY A 313 13.92 12.12 0.08
N ILE A 314 14.17 12.15 1.40
CA ILE A 314 13.84 13.31 2.26
C ILE A 314 14.62 14.57 1.82
N MET A 315 15.84 14.41 1.31
CA MET A 315 16.62 15.55 0.79
C MET A 315 16.04 16.11 -0.53
N ALA A 316 15.25 15.31 -1.25
CA ALA A 316 14.75 15.65 -2.59
C ALA A 316 13.34 16.25 -2.62
N ALA A 317 12.46 15.84 -1.70
CA ALA A 317 11.06 16.25 -1.72
C ALA A 317 10.75 17.33 -0.67
N GLU A 318 9.82 18.23 -0.98
CA GLU A 318 9.37 19.28 -0.04
C GLU A 318 8.53 18.72 1.09
N ARG A 319 7.75 17.68 0.77
CA ARG A 319 6.98 16.88 1.73
C ARG A 319 7.04 15.42 1.30
N VAL A 320 7.58 14.60 2.20
CA VAL A 320 7.58 13.15 2.07
C VAL A 320 6.43 12.61 2.90
N GLY A 321 5.66 11.69 2.31
CA GLY A 321 4.46 11.13 2.93
C GLY A 321 4.19 9.70 2.47
N GLY A 322 3.01 9.18 2.77
CA GLY A 322 2.70 7.78 2.49
C GLY A 322 3.57 6.79 3.28
N LEU A 323 3.75 5.58 2.75
CA LEU A 323 4.51 4.53 3.45
C LEU A 323 6.03 4.76 3.37
N SER A 324 6.50 5.37 2.27
CA SER A 324 7.89 5.77 2.01
C SER A 324 8.93 4.76 2.49
N GLY A 325 8.96 3.56 1.89
CA GLY A 325 9.94 2.53 2.19
C GLY A 325 10.04 1.43 1.14
N ALA A 326 10.98 0.49 1.30
CA ALA A 326 11.09 -0.65 0.37
C ALA A 326 9.90 -1.60 0.56
N PHE A 327 9.24 -2.01 -0.53
CA PHE A 327 8.13 -2.95 -0.48
C PHE A 327 8.62 -4.35 -0.81
N ILE A 328 8.03 -5.36 -0.16
CA ILE A 328 8.38 -6.78 -0.35
C ILE A 328 7.14 -7.64 -0.69
N PRO A 329 6.33 -7.24 -1.70
CA PRO A 329 5.16 -8.00 -2.12
C PRO A 329 5.58 -9.34 -2.73
N VAL A 330 5.13 -10.45 -2.14
CA VAL A 330 5.57 -11.79 -2.58
C VAL A 330 5.13 -12.08 -4.00
N SER A 331 3.95 -11.62 -4.43
CA SER A 331 3.42 -11.90 -5.77
C SER A 331 3.83 -10.92 -6.86
N GLU A 332 4.42 -9.76 -6.49
CA GLU A 332 4.74 -8.68 -7.43
C GLU A 332 6.26 -8.58 -7.68
N ASP A 333 7.12 -9.24 -6.90
CA ASP A 333 8.57 -9.21 -7.06
C ASP A 333 9.10 -10.54 -7.60
N ALA A 334 9.66 -10.56 -8.81
CA ALA A 334 10.09 -11.78 -9.50
C ALA A 334 11.08 -12.65 -8.69
N ASN A 335 12.03 -12.04 -7.99
CA ASN A 335 13.00 -12.77 -7.18
C ASN A 335 12.37 -13.25 -5.86
N MET A 336 11.41 -12.49 -5.31
CA MET A 336 10.63 -12.92 -4.14
C MET A 336 9.75 -14.14 -4.47
N ILE A 337 9.05 -14.12 -5.62
CA ILE A 337 8.26 -15.26 -6.12
C ILE A 337 9.15 -16.51 -6.22
N THR A 338 10.33 -16.36 -6.82
CA THR A 338 11.28 -17.44 -7.01
C THR A 338 11.78 -17.99 -5.67
N ALA A 339 12.16 -17.11 -4.74
CA ALA A 339 12.61 -17.51 -3.41
C ALA A 339 11.51 -18.21 -2.60
N ALA A 340 10.27 -17.73 -2.67
CA ALA A 340 9.13 -18.35 -2.01
C ALA A 340 8.82 -19.73 -2.61
N ALA A 341 8.84 -19.86 -3.94
CA ALA A 341 8.63 -21.14 -4.63
C ALA A 341 9.71 -22.17 -4.29
N ASN A 342 10.95 -21.73 -4.09
CA ASN A 342 12.08 -22.57 -3.70
C ASN A 342 12.14 -22.87 -2.19
N GLY A 343 11.21 -22.33 -1.39
CA GLY A 343 11.24 -22.48 0.07
C GLY A 343 12.42 -21.75 0.75
N GLN A 344 13.03 -20.79 0.06
CA GLN A 344 14.18 -20.01 0.55
C GLN A 344 13.77 -18.87 1.49
N ILE A 345 12.51 -18.48 1.46
CA ILE A 345 11.92 -17.50 2.36
C ILE A 345 10.63 -18.07 2.97
N SER A 346 10.54 -18.04 4.31
CA SER A 346 9.37 -18.47 5.06
C SER A 346 8.49 -17.28 5.46
N LEU A 347 7.28 -17.57 5.95
CA LEU A 347 6.37 -16.53 6.45
C LEU A 347 6.96 -15.79 7.64
N GLU A 348 7.61 -16.51 8.56
CA GLU A 348 8.28 -15.95 9.74
C GLU A 348 9.49 -15.09 9.34
N LYS A 349 10.15 -15.43 8.23
CA LYS A 349 11.23 -14.60 7.69
C LYS A 349 10.69 -13.30 7.09
N LEU A 350 9.55 -13.34 6.40
CA LEU A 350 8.84 -12.14 5.93
C LEU A 350 8.40 -11.27 7.11
N GLU A 351 7.85 -11.87 8.16
CA GLU A 351 7.49 -11.18 9.42
C GLU A 351 8.74 -10.55 10.09
N ALA A 352 9.87 -11.26 10.15
CA ALA A 352 11.12 -10.68 10.65
C ALA A 352 11.62 -9.51 9.79
N MET A 353 11.40 -9.57 8.47
CA MET A 353 11.67 -8.46 7.55
C MET A 353 10.70 -7.30 7.74
N THR A 354 9.43 -7.58 8.11
CA THR A 354 8.46 -6.56 8.51
C THR A 354 9.04 -5.66 9.56
N ALA A 355 9.79 -6.16 10.56
CA ALA A 355 10.34 -5.32 11.64
C ALA A 355 11.14 -4.10 11.13
N VAL A 356 11.76 -4.18 9.96
CA VAL A 356 12.60 -3.12 9.37
C VAL A 356 12.03 -2.50 8.07
N CYS A 357 10.88 -2.99 7.59
CA CYS A 357 10.20 -2.59 6.35
C CYS A 357 8.91 -1.77 6.60
N SER A 358 8.40 -0.98 5.64
CA SER A 358 7.21 -0.13 5.87
C SER A 358 5.85 -0.80 5.59
N VAL A 359 5.80 -1.99 4.97
CA VAL A 359 4.52 -2.59 4.52
C VAL A 359 4.07 -3.78 5.35
N GLY A 360 4.91 -4.76 5.68
CA GLY A 360 4.44 -5.97 6.37
C GLY A 360 4.23 -7.17 5.44
N LEU A 361 3.38 -8.12 5.85
CA LEU A 361 3.00 -9.30 5.05
C LEU A 361 2.16 -8.90 3.84
N ASP A 362 2.83 -8.70 2.71
CA ASP A 362 2.21 -8.15 1.51
C ASP A 362 2.09 -9.16 0.36
N MET A 363 0.89 -9.26 -0.21
CA MET A 363 0.54 -10.16 -1.32
C MET A 363 1.00 -11.61 -1.10
N VAL A 364 0.77 -12.12 0.11
CA VAL A 364 1.19 -13.47 0.54
C VAL A 364 0.06 -14.46 0.31
N ALA A 365 0.27 -15.47 -0.54
CA ALA A 365 -0.72 -16.53 -0.75
C ALA A 365 -0.53 -17.69 0.23
N VAL A 366 -1.63 -18.13 0.86
CA VAL A 366 -1.65 -19.22 1.85
C VAL A 366 -2.72 -20.26 1.49
N PRO A 367 -2.66 -21.49 2.03
CA PRO A 367 -3.67 -22.50 1.78
C PRO A 367 -5.08 -22.03 2.15
N GLY A 368 -6.08 -22.28 1.30
CA GLY A 368 -7.45 -21.79 1.52
C GLY A 368 -8.18 -22.43 2.71
N ASP A 369 -7.69 -23.57 3.20
CA ASP A 369 -8.17 -24.23 4.41
C ASP A 369 -7.59 -23.60 5.70
N THR A 370 -6.61 -22.68 5.59
CA THR A 370 -6.07 -21.91 6.73
C THR A 370 -7.21 -21.33 7.59
N PRO A 371 -7.27 -21.61 8.90
CA PRO A 371 -8.32 -21.10 9.77
C PRO A 371 -8.37 -19.56 9.79
N ASP A 372 -9.56 -18.98 9.95
CA ASP A 372 -9.71 -17.53 10.09
C ASP A 372 -9.07 -16.99 11.38
N THR A 373 -9.01 -17.82 12.42
CA THR A 373 -8.25 -17.55 13.65
C THR A 373 -6.75 -17.47 13.40
N THR A 374 -6.20 -18.31 12.52
CA THR A 374 -4.79 -18.25 12.11
C THR A 374 -4.49 -16.99 11.30
N ILE A 375 -5.37 -16.61 10.36
CA ILE A 375 -5.26 -15.34 9.63
C ILE A 375 -5.35 -14.15 10.61
N SER A 376 -6.25 -14.21 11.59
CA SER A 376 -6.35 -13.20 12.65
C SER A 376 -5.06 -13.12 13.48
N GLY A 377 -4.41 -14.26 13.72
CA GLY A 377 -3.09 -14.33 14.36
C GLY A 377 -2.03 -13.58 13.57
N MET A 378 -1.88 -13.89 12.27
CA MET A 378 -0.95 -13.18 11.38
C MET A 378 -1.20 -11.65 11.37
N ILE A 379 -2.48 -11.25 11.34
CA ILE A 379 -2.86 -9.83 11.43
C ILE A 379 -2.42 -9.23 12.78
N ALA A 380 -2.63 -9.95 13.89
CA ALA A 380 -2.25 -9.49 15.21
C ALA A 380 -0.73 -9.32 15.36
N ASP A 381 0.05 -10.28 14.87
CA ASP A 381 1.51 -10.28 14.97
C ASP A 381 2.12 -9.11 14.19
N GLU A 382 1.69 -8.92 12.94
CA GLU A 382 2.10 -7.81 12.10
C GLU A 382 1.67 -6.45 12.67
N ALA A 383 0.45 -6.36 13.22
CA ALA A 383 -0.02 -5.16 13.89
C ALA A 383 0.76 -4.88 15.18
N ALA A 384 1.19 -5.91 15.92
CA ALA A 384 2.01 -5.75 17.11
C ALA A 384 3.40 -5.23 16.77
N ILE A 385 4.04 -5.74 15.69
CA ILE A 385 5.31 -5.20 15.17
C ILE A 385 5.13 -3.71 14.83
N GLY A 386 4.04 -3.34 14.16
CA GLY A 386 3.72 -1.96 13.82
C GLY A 386 3.55 -1.05 15.03
N MET A 387 2.69 -1.49 15.95
CA MET A 387 2.34 -0.79 17.18
C MET A 387 3.57 -0.55 18.07
N ILE A 388 4.39 -1.57 18.31
CA ILE A 388 5.55 -1.47 19.21
C ILE A 388 6.65 -0.59 18.62
N ASN A 389 6.88 -0.66 17.31
CA ASN A 389 7.98 0.03 16.66
C ASN A 389 7.61 1.41 16.08
N ASN A 390 6.41 1.93 16.39
CA ASN A 390 5.91 3.21 15.90
C ASN A 390 6.02 3.35 14.38
N LYS A 391 5.49 2.35 13.68
CA LYS A 391 5.57 2.23 12.23
C LYS A 391 4.27 1.72 11.65
N THR A 392 4.03 2.02 10.40
CA THR A 392 2.94 1.41 9.64
C THR A 392 3.27 -0.04 9.33
N THR A 393 2.30 -0.93 9.53
CA THR A 393 2.32 -2.30 9.02
C THR A 393 0.97 -2.60 8.40
N ALA A 394 0.98 -3.51 7.45
CA ALA A 394 -0.10 -3.82 6.54
C ALA A 394 -0.08 -5.32 6.28
N VAL A 395 -1.26 -5.91 6.22
CA VAL A 395 -1.43 -7.34 5.96
C VAL A 395 -2.34 -7.53 4.76
N ARG A 396 -1.80 -8.21 3.75
CA ARG A 396 -2.48 -8.73 2.57
C ARG A 396 -2.15 -10.21 2.42
N VAL A 397 -2.80 -11.02 3.25
CA VAL A 397 -2.78 -12.47 3.16
C VAL A 397 -3.95 -12.94 2.29
N ILE A 398 -3.69 -13.85 1.35
CA ILE A 398 -4.64 -14.32 0.34
C ILE A 398 -4.82 -15.84 0.52
N PRO A 399 -5.84 -16.29 1.27
CA PRO A 399 -6.18 -17.72 1.34
C PRO A 399 -6.75 -18.20 0.01
N VAL A 400 -6.14 -19.21 -0.61
CA VAL A 400 -6.54 -19.67 -1.95
C VAL A 400 -7.31 -21.00 -1.85
N PRO A 401 -8.64 -21.03 -2.10
CA PRO A 401 -9.45 -22.24 -1.97
C PRO A 401 -8.95 -23.38 -2.88
N GLY A 402 -8.84 -24.59 -2.31
CA GLY A 402 -8.45 -25.80 -3.03
C GLY A 402 -6.98 -25.86 -3.44
N LYS A 403 -6.14 -24.96 -2.92
CA LYS A 403 -4.70 -24.91 -3.18
C LYS A 403 -3.89 -25.22 -1.94
N HIS A 404 -2.82 -25.98 -2.14
CA HIS A 404 -1.92 -26.47 -1.09
C HIS A 404 -0.49 -25.95 -1.29
N VAL A 405 0.34 -26.10 -0.26
CA VAL A 405 1.74 -25.68 -0.27
C VAL A 405 2.50 -26.29 -1.45
N GLY A 406 3.27 -25.47 -2.14
CA GLY A 406 4.02 -25.86 -3.35
C GLY A 406 3.25 -25.68 -4.66
N GLU A 407 1.94 -25.43 -4.60
CA GLU A 407 1.19 -24.92 -5.76
C GLU A 407 1.38 -23.41 -5.94
N GLN A 408 0.89 -22.88 -7.05
CA GLN A 408 0.89 -21.44 -7.34
C GLN A 408 -0.52 -20.97 -7.73
N VAL A 409 -0.76 -19.67 -7.55
CA VAL A 409 -1.96 -18.97 -8.01
C VAL A 409 -1.57 -17.82 -8.93
N GLU A 410 -2.25 -17.72 -10.07
CA GLU A 410 -2.09 -16.63 -11.01
C GLU A 410 -3.14 -15.55 -10.73
N PHE A 411 -2.68 -14.33 -10.43
CA PHE A 411 -3.54 -13.18 -10.23
C PHE A 411 -3.70 -12.36 -11.51
N GLY A 412 -2.67 -12.38 -12.37
CA GLY A 412 -2.64 -11.71 -13.66
C GLY A 412 -2.37 -10.20 -13.57
N GLY A 413 -1.99 -9.60 -14.71
CA GLY A 413 -1.72 -8.17 -14.84
C GLY A 413 -0.61 -7.68 -13.90
N LEU A 414 -0.88 -6.58 -13.18
CA LEU A 414 0.07 -5.92 -12.27
C LEU A 414 0.48 -6.79 -11.07
N PHE A 415 -0.35 -7.76 -10.69
CA PHE A 415 -0.23 -8.45 -9.41
C PHE A 415 0.45 -9.82 -9.50
N GLY A 416 0.88 -10.21 -10.69
CA GLY A 416 1.74 -11.37 -10.93
C GLY A 416 1.13 -12.71 -10.50
N THR A 417 1.98 -13.53 -9.88
CA THR A 417 1.71 -14.91 -9.44
C THR A 417 2.30 -15.10 -8.05
N ALA A 418 1.64 -15.90 -7.19
CA ALA A 418 2.15 -16.21 -5.87
C ALA A 418 2.25 -17.72 -5.64
N PRO A 419 3.38 -18.21 -5.12
CA PRO A 419 3.46 -19.54 -4.52
C PRO A 419 2.61 -19.62 -3.25
N ILE A 420 1.96 -20.75 -3.03
CA ILE A 420 1.25 -21.03 -1.78
C ILE A 420 2.29 -21.36 -0.71
N MET A 421 2.45 -20.44 0.24
CA MET A 421 3.44 -20.54 1.31
C MET A 421 2.92 -21.40 2.47
N ALA A 422 3.83 -22.10 3.14
CA ALA A 422 3.50 -22.87 4.34
C ALA A 422 3.07 -21.94 5.48
N VAL A 423 2.08 -22.39 6.25
CA VAL A 423 1.59 -21.75 7.46
C VAL A 423 1.87 -22.69 8.62
N ASN A 424 2.28 -22.15 9.77
CA ASN A 424 2.47 -22.91 10.99
C ASN A 424 1.17 -23.63 11.40
N ASP A 425 1.26 -24.88 11.88
CA ASP A 425 0.13 -25.73 12.23
C ASP A 425 -0.41 -25.49 13.66
N GLY A 426 0.17 -24.54 14.38
CA GLY A 426 -0.29 -24.12 15.71
C GLY A 426 -1.69 -23.49 15.73
N ASP A 427 -2.35 -23.57 16.89
CA ASP A 427 -3.71 -23.06 17.11
C ASP A 427 -3.72 -21.72 17.87
N ALA A 428 -4.14 -20.65 17.19
CA ALA A 428 -4.32 -19.31 17.77
C ALA A 428 -5.76 -19.05 18.29
N THR A 429 -6.66 -20.03 18.22
CA THR A 429 -8.10 -19.85 18.47
C THR A 429 -8.39 -19.30 19.86
N GLN A 430 -7.74 -19.81 20.91
CA GLN A 430 -7.95 -19.31 22.27
C GLN A 430 -7.49 -17.85 22.42
N PHE A 431 -6.37 -17.49 21.79
CA PHE A 431 -5.81 -16.13 21.86
C PHE A 431 -6.74 -15.12 21.16
N ILE A 432 -7.18 -15.43 19.94
CA ILE A 432 -8.07 -14.58 19.16
C ILE A 432 -9.46 -14.45 19.80
N ASN A 433 -9.96 -15.52 20.43
CA ASN A 433 -11.25 -15.50 21.10
C ASN A 433 -11.27 -14.70 22.42
N ARG A 434 -10.13 -14.21 22.90
CA ARG A 434 -10.12 -13.28 24.05
C ARG A 434 -10.81 -11.96 23.74
N GLY A 435 -10.76 -11.51 22.47
CA GLY A 435 -11.34 -10.25 22.04
C GLY A 435 -10.79 -9.03 22.80
N GLY A 436 -11.54 -7.94 22.77
CA GLY A 436 -11.22 -6.71 23.47
C GLY A 436 -10.04 -5.96 22.86
N ARG A 437 -9.12 -5.47 23.70
CA ARG A 437 -8.06 -4.56 23.30
C ARG A 437 -6.73 -4.88 23.95
N ILE A 438 -5.67 -4.93 23.14
CA ILE A 438 -4.29 -4.86 23.65
C ILE A 438 -3.97 -3.38 23.88
N PRO A 439 -3.58 -2.97 25.10
CA PRO A 439 -3.32 -1.57 25.40
C PRO A 439 -2.08 -1.04 24.68
N ALA A 440 -1.99 0.29 24.57
CA ALA A 440 -0.85 0.95 23.98
C ALA A 440 0.45 0.68 24.78
N PRO A 441 1.61 0.56 24.11
CA PRO A 441 2.89 0.34 24.77
C PRO A 441 3.34 1.58 25.58
N ILE A 442 4.11 1.38 26.65
CA ILE A 442 4.57 2.46 27.54
C ILE A 442 5.28 3.60 26.77
N HIS A 443 6.03 3.27 25.72
CA HIS A 443 6.75 4.26 24.92
C HIS A 443 5.84 5.15 24.06
N SER A 444 4.54 4.86 23.97
CA SER A 444 3.54 5.72 23.34
C SER A 444 3.14 6.91 24.21
N PHE A 445 3.52 6.95 25.49
CA PHE A 445 3.30 8.08 26.40
C PHE A 445 4.31 9.21 26.17
N LYS A 446 4.50 9.61 24.92
CA LYS A 446 5.25 10.81 24.55
C LYS A 446 4.22 11.85 24.12
N ASN A 447 4.12 12.95 24.87
CA ASN A 447 3.22 14.06 24.60
C ASN A 447 3.73 14.93 23.45
#